data_AF-A0A935J1Y9-F1
#
_entry.id   AF-A0A935J1Y9-F1
#
_cell.length_a   1.000
_cell.length_b   1.000
_cell.length_c   1.000
_cell.angle_alpha   90.00
_cell.angle_beta   90.00
_cell.angle_gamma   90.00
#
_symmetry.space_group_name_H-M   'P 1'
#
loop_
_entity.id
_entity.type
_entity.pdbx_description
1 polymer ?
#
loop_
_entity_poly.entity_id
_entity_poly.type
_entity_poly.pdbx_seq_one_letter_code
_entity_poly.pdbx_strand_id
1 'polypeptide(L)'
;MTVRKILIPALLAYVFFSFACVYIVLPEGLETPEVVVEGAELKAWNAVVTNVGKSDSGDLHIEFTIRNDTGDWSTMRALPEKPAVLTTSDGKSTNCDTVFVGTGGHRLAPGFQTRGYTTGKKDDLKTQLIYVECKGAIADAGSRLSIEYASFGGILDDYDPEANKTEGVLELNLDEVVTDLQYPIAVPVEGLIQDTGVSITALSDNVVNLLDVQRTDTGFQFTWQNFNPTKFP
;
A
#
# COMPACT_ATOMS: atom_id res chain seq x y z
N MET A 1 44.90 -7.37 16.38
CA MET A 1 44.44 -7.52 14.98
C MET A 1 44.35 -6.12 14.38
N THR A 2 45.14 -5.83 13.36
CA THR A 2 45.22 -4.49 12.75
C THR A 2 43.84 -4.08 12.24
N VAL A 3 43.33 -2.91 12.65
CA VAL A 3 41.98 -2.38 12.35
C VAL A 3 41.56 -2.55 10.88
N ARG A 4 42.52 -2.48 9.96
CA ARG A 4 42.35 -2.74 8.52
C ARG A 4 41.82 -4.13 8.16
N LYS A 5 42.12 -5.17 8.95
CA LYS A 5 41.67 -6.55 8.68
C LYS A 5 40.22 -6.82 9.11
N ILE A 6 39.65 -5.98 9.98
CA ILE A 6 38.24 -6.06 10.42
C ILE A 6 37.33 -5.21 9.55
N LEU A 7 37.85 -4.12 8.96
CA LEU A 7 37.11 -3.24 8.05
C LEU A 7 36.69 -3.94 6.75
N ILE A 8 37.50 -4.86 6.24
CA ILE A 8 37.22 -5.58 4.98
C ILE A 8 35.96 -6.45 5.07
N PRO A 9 35.79 -7.35 6.06
CA PRO A 9 34.55 -8.12 6.20
C PRO A 9 33.33 -7.26 6.54
N ALA A 10 33.51 -6.16 7.29
CA ALA A 10 32.43 -5.23 7.60
C ALA A 10 31.93 -4.47 6.36
N LEU A 11 32.83 -4.03 5.48
CA LEU A 11 32.48 -3.42 4.19
C LEU A 11 31.82 -4.43 3.25
N LEU A 12 32.29 -5.68 3.22
CA LEU A 12 31.66 -6.73 2.43
C LEU A 12 30.23 -7.04 2.90
N ALA A 13 30.00 -7.12 4.22
CA ALA A 13 28.67 -7.27 4.78
C ALA A 13 27.76 -6.08 4.43
N TYR A 14 28.27 -4.84 4.57
CA TYR A 14 27.53 -3.63 4.22
C TYR A 14 27.13 -3.59 2.74
N VAL A 15 28.04 -3.95 1.83
CA VAL A 15 27.74 -4.05 0.39
C VAL A 15 26.67 -5.11 0.12
N PHE A 16 26.73 -6.25 0.81
CA PHE A 16 25.72 -7.32 0.68
C PHE A 16 24.31 -6.89 1.12
N PHE A 17 24.21 -6.02 2.13
CA PHE A 17 22.92 -5.49 2.61
C PHE A 17 22.46 -4.22 1.88
N SER A 18 23.37 -3.44 1.28
CA SER A 18 22.99 -2.20 0.56
C SER A 18 22.30 -2.44 -0.78
N PHE A 19 22.43 -3.64 -1.37
CA PHE A 19 21.71 -4.01 -2.60
C PHE A 19 20.25 -4.43 -2.36
N ALA A 20 19.78 -4.48 -1.12
CA ALA A 20 18.36 -4.71 -0.81
C ALA A 20 17.49 -3.44 -0.94
N CYS A 21 18.09 -2.26 -1.16
CA CYS A 21 17.38 -0.99 -1.37
C CYS A 21 17.53 -0.48 -2.81
N VAL A 22 17.42 -1.36 -3.81
CA VAL A 22 17.35 -0.95 -5.21
C VAL A 22 15.94 -0.46 -5.51
N TYR A 23 15.83 0.86 -5.61
CA TYR A 23 14.90 1.66 -6.43
C TYR A 23 13.83 0.84 -7.17
N ILE A 24 12.59 0.84 -6.67
CA ILE A 24 11.43 0.32 -7.40
C ILE A 24 11.00 1.40 -8.39
N VAL A 25 11.40 1.28 -9.65
CA VAL A 25 10.82 2.08 -10.75
C VAL A 25 9.64 1.28 -11.30
N LEU A 26 8.49 1.94 -11.42
CA LEU A 26 7.35 1.41 -12.16
C LEU A 26 7.65 1.39 -13.66
N PRO A 27 7.49 0.24 -14.35
CA PRO A 27 7.45 0.24 -15.81
C PRO A 27 6.20 0.99 -16.30
N GLU A 28 6.31 1.84 -17.33
CA GLU A 28 5.11 2.46 -17.95
C GLU A 28 4.34 1.40 -18.76
N GLY A 29 3.01 1.54 -18.80
CA GLY A 29 2.09 0.50 -19.29
C GLY A 29 1.27 -0.19 -18.19
N LEU A 30 1.47 0.21 -16.93
CA LEU A 30 0.54 -0.01 -15.81
C LEU A 30 -0.37 1.21 -15.55
N GLU A 31 -0.50 2.10 -16.53
CA GLU A 31 -1.51 3.15 -16.45
C GLU A 31 -2.89 2.54 -16.66
N THR A 32 -3.87 3.15 -15.99
CA THR A 32 -5.29 2.78 -16.00
C THR A 32 -5.75 2.28 -17.38
N PRO A 33 -6.40 1.11 -17.48
CA PRO A 33 -6.92 0.64 -18.76
C PRO A 33 -7.87 1.68 -19.36
N GLU A 34 -7.58 2.14 -20.59
CA GLU A 34 -8.42 3.08 -21.36
C GLU A 34 -9.81 2.50 -21.68
N VAL A 35 -10.00 1.20 -21.51
CA VAL A 35 -11.29 0.54 -21.68
C VAL A 35 -11.93 0.35 -20.31
N VAL A 36 -12.81 1.28 -19.97
CA VAL A 36 -13.85 1.06 -18.96
C VAL A 36 -14.68 -0.13 -19.46
N VAL A 37 -14.41 -1.32 -18.91
CA VAL A 37 -15.31 -2.46 -19.07
C VAL A 37 -16.63 -2.03 -18.44
N GLU A 38 -17.68 -1.90 -19.25
CA GLU A 38 -19.05 -1.68 -18.77
C GLU A 38 -19.36 -2.74 -17.69
N GLY A 39 -19.47 -2.29 -16.43
CA GLY A 39 -19.73 -3.15 -15.27
C GLY A 39 -18.62 -3.25 -14.23
N ALA A 40 -17.45 -2.62 -14.42
CA ALA A 40 -16.46 -2.48 -13.35
C ALA A 40 -16.82 -1.28 -12.45
N GLU A 41 -17.53 -1.55 -11.36
CA GLU A 41 -17.80 -0.57 -10.31
C GLU A 41 -16.50 0.12 -9.83
N LEU A 42 -16.60 1.40 -9.46
CA LEU A 42 -15.49 2.22 -8.97
C LEU A 42 -14.66 1.44 -7.94
N LYS A 43 -13.47 1.05 -8.37
CA LYS A 43 -12.42 0.40 -7.60
C LYS A 43 -11.99 1.38 -6.50
N ALA A 44 -12.55 1.23 -5.29
CA ALA A 44 -12.28 2.10 -4.14
C ALA A 44 -11.17 1.49 -3.26
N TRP A 45 -10.79 2.18 -2.18
CA TRP A 45 -10.01 1.51 -1.15
C TRP A 45 -10.89 0.50 -0.42
N ASN A 46 -10.31 -0.65 -0.09
CA ASN A 46 -11.00 -1.72 0.62
C ASN A 46 -10.38 -1.91 2.01
N ALA A 47 -11.16 -2.41 2.96
CA ALA A 47 -10.69 -2.73 4.29
C ALA A 47 -11.35 -4.01 4.83
N VAL A 48 -10.59 -4.76 5.62
CA VAL A 48 -11.01 -6.04 6.20
C VAL A 48 -10.67 -6.06 7.69
N VAL A 49 -11.65 -6.40 8.52
CA VAL A 49 -11.50 -6.50 9.97
C VAL A 49 -10.60 -7.69 10.30
N THR A 50 -9.56 -7.45 11.09
CA THR A 50 -8.61 -8.49 11.52
C THR A 50 -8.75 -8.84 13.00
N ASN A 51 -9.31 -7.92 13.79
CA ASN A 51 -9.54 -8.13 15.21
C ASN A 51 -10.64 -7.20 15.71
N VAL A 52 -11.50 -7.72 16.58
CA VAL A 52 -12.46 -6.93 17.38
C VAL A 52 -12.23 -7.32 18.83
N GLY A 53 -11.69 -6.40 19.61
CA GLY A 53 -11.27 -6.65 20.98
C GLY A 53 -11.44 -5.43 21.87
N LYS A 54 -10.66 -5.40 22.95
CA LYS A 54 -10.60 -4.27 23.86
C LYS A 54 -9.19 -3.69 23.90
N SER A 55 -9.10 -2.38 23.98
CA SER A 55 -7.86 -1.67 24.29
C SER A 55 -7.46 -1.90 25.75
N ASP A 56 -6.26 -1.45 26.12
CA ASP A 56 -5.79 -1.47 27.51
C ASP A 56 -6.68 -0.63 28.46
N SER A 57 -7.37 0.39 27.93
CA SER A 57 -8.35 1.19 28.67
C SER A 57 -9.72 0.52 28.81
N GLY A 58 -9.93 -0.63 28.17
CA GLY A 58 -11.19 -1.37 28.15
C GLY A 58 -12.19 -0.88 27.11
N ASP A 59 -11.80 0.06 26.25
CA ASP A 59 -12.61 0.57 25.14
C ASP A 59 -12.65 -0.45 24.00
N LEU A 60 -13.68 -0.38 23.15
CA LEU A 60 -13.74 -1.23 21.96
C LEU A 60 -12.59 -0.86 21.03
N HIS A 61 -11.80 -1.85 20.63
CA HIS A 61 -10.64 -1.70 19.75
C HIS A 61 -10.80 -2.60 18.52
N ILE A 62 -10.80 -2.00 17.34
CA ILE A 62 -11.06 -2.67 16.07
C ILE A 62 -9.83 -2.49 15.19
N GLU A 63 -9.10 -3.58 14.93
CA GLU A 63 -7.96 -3.60 14.02
C GLU A 63 -8.42 -4.05 12.65
N PHE A 64 -7.87 -3.43 11.61
CA PHE A 64 -8.17 -3.82 10.24
C PHE A 64 -7.00 -3.58 9.32
N THR A 65 -7.12 -4.23 8.17
CA THR A 65 -6.21 -4.15 7.07
C THR A 65 -6.84 -3.33 5.97
N ILE A 66 -6.05 -2.51 5.29
CA ILE A 66 -6.47 -1.79 4.10
C ILE A 66 -5.80 -2.37 2.86
N ARG A 67 -6.49 -2.33 1.72
CA ARG A 67 -5.98 -2.76 0.43
C ARG A 67 -6.27 -1.71 -0.64
N ASN A 68 -5.26 -1.37 -1.41
CA ASN A 68 -5.41 -0.45 -2.52
C ASN A 68 -6.08 -1.16 -3.70
N ASP A 69 -7.40 -1.12 -3.78
CA ASP A 69 -8.12 -1.70 -4.91
C ASP A 69 -8.39 -0.67 -6.01
N THR A 70 -7.83 0.55 -5.96
CA THR A 70 -8.14 1.65 -6.90
C THR A 70 -7.71 1.42 -8.35
N GLY A 71 -6.83 0.45 -8.58
CA GLY A 71 -6.28 0.17 -9.90
C GLY A 71 -5.13 1.09 -10.31
N ASP A 72 -4.75 2.06 -9.47
CA ASP A 72 -3.54 2.88 -9.64
C ASP A 72 -2.83 3.08 -8.30
N TRP A 73 -1.61 3.63 -8.32
CA TRP A 73 -0.90 4.06 -7.12
C TRP A 73 -1.74 5.06 -6.35
N SER A 74 -1.87 4.83 -5.05
CA SER A 74 -2.70 5.69 -4.22
C SER A 74 -2.18 5.81 -2.80
N THR A 75 -2.33 6.99 -2.22
CA THR A 75 -2.31 7.16 -0.76
C THR A 75 -3.74 7.22 -0.23
N MET A 76 -3.93 6.89 1.03
CA MET A 76 -5.19 7.18 1.72
C MET A 76 -4.94 7.60 3.16
N ARG A 77 -5.87 8.42 3.67
CA ARG A 77 -5.99 8.80 5.07
C ARG A 77 -7.46 8.97 5.44
N ALA A 78 -7.83 8.62 6.66
CA ALA A 78 -9.12 9.05 7.21
C ALA A 78 -9.26 10.57 7.12
N LEU A 79 -10.48 11.05 6.92
CA LEU A 79 -10.73 12.48 6.87
C LEU A 79 -10.38 13.11 8.23
N PRO A 80 -9.58 14.19 8.25
CA PRO A 80 -9.19 14.84 9.49
C PRO A 80 -10.44 15.36 10.20
N GLU A 81 -10.43 15.27 11.54
CA GLU A 81 -11.51 15.74 12.42
C GLU A 81 -12.87 15.06 12.22
N LYS A 82 -12.94 14.00 11.40
CA LYS A 82 -14.13 13.16 11.28
C LYS A 82 -13.97 11.87 12.09
N PRO A 83 -14.83 11.61 13.08
CA PRO A 83 -14.79 10.34 13.80
C PRO A 83 -15.25 9.21 12.89
N ALA A 84 -14.82 7.99 13.21
CA ALA A 84 -15.47 6.80 12.66
C ALA A 84 -16.83 6.62 13.34
N VAL A 85 -17.78 5.99 12.65
CA VAL A 85 -19.14 5.78 13.18
C VAL A 85 -19.38 4.30 13.36
N LEU A 86 -19.54 3.87 14.60
CA LEU A 86 -20.00 2.52 14.95
C LEU A 86 -21.52 2.51 14.95
N THR A 87 -22.13 1.68 14.13
CA THR A 87 -23.57 1.42 14.15
C THR A 87 -23.82 0.02 14.68
N THR A 88 -24.50 -0.08 15.82
CA THR A 88 -24.91 -1.36 16.42
C THR A 88 -26.12 -1.95 15.71
N SER A 89 -26.43 -3.23 15.95
CA SER A 89 -27.50 -3.95 15.25
C SER A 89 -28.91 -3.42 15.53
N ASP A 90 -29.09 -2.64 16.60
CA ASP A 90 -30.31 -1.89 16.90
C ASP A 90 -30.42 -0.57 16.10
N GLY A 91 -29.42 -0.24 15.27
CA GLY A 91 -29.34 0.97 14.48
C GLY A 91 -28.81 2.19 15.23
N LYS A 92 -28.36 2.05 16.48
CA LYS A 92 -27.78 3.15 17.23
C LYS A 92 -26.35 3.43 16.76
N SER A 93 -26.06 4.71 16.53
CA SER A 93 -24.72 5.16 16.12
C SER A 93 -23.94 5.77 17.29
N THR A 94 -22.65 5.46 17.36
CA THR A 94 -21.67 6.01 18.31
C THR A 94 -20.45 6.49 17.55
N ASN A 95 -19.98 7.70 17.87
CA ASN A 95 -18.76 8.24 17.30
C ASN A 95 -17.52 7.65 18.00
N CYS A 96 -16.54 7.28 17.20
CA CYS A 96 -15.26 6.74 17.61
C CYS A 96 -14.18 7.75 17.22
N ASP A 97 -13.73 8.54 18.20
CA ASP A 97 -12.84 9.67 17.96
C ASP A 97 -11.38 9.26 17.70
N THR A 98 -10.97 8.08 18.18
CA THR A 98 -9.63 7.56 17.96
C THR A 98 -9.61 6.78 16.64
N VAL A 99 -9.15 7.43 15.57
CA VAL A 99 -9.09 6.86 14.22
C VAL A 99 -7.65 6.93 13.70
N PHE A 100 -6.98 5.79 13.62
CA PHE A 100 -5.66 5.67 13.00
C PHE A 100 -5.79 4.86 11.72
N VAL A 101 -6.14 5.53 10.62
CA VAL A 101 -6.35 4.88 9.32
C VAL A 101 -5.65 5.67 8.24
N GLY A 102 -4.74 5.00 7.54
CA GLY A 102 -4.00 5.62 6.48
C GLY A 102 -2.84 4.77 6.01
N THR A 103 -2.14 5.28 5.00
CA THR A 103 -0.90 4.70 4.47
C THR A 103 0.35 5.39 5.02
N GLY A 104 0.21 6.29 6.00
CA GLY A 104 1.31 7.13 6.49
C GLY A 104 1.82 8.15 5.47
N GLY A 105 1.04 8.41 4.42
CA GLY A 105 1.45 9.26 3.30
C GLY A 105 2.20 8.52 2.19
N HIS A 106 2.42 7.21 2.33
CA HIS A 106 3.05 6.40 1.29
C HIS A 106 2.03 6.00 0.23
N ARG A 107 2.41 6.09 -1.05
CA ARG A 107 1.62 5.53 -2.15
C ARG A 107 1.83 4.02 -2.16
N LEU A 108 0.73 3.30 -2.16
CA LEU A 108 0.73 1.84 -2.27
C LEU A 108 0.34 1.45 -3.69
N ALA A 109 0.99 0.43 -4.23
CA ALA A 109 0.65 -0.11 -5.54
C ALA A 109 -0.76 -0.73 -5.54
N PRO A 110 -1.42 -0.84 -6.70
CA PRO A 110 -2.66 -1.59 -6.83
C PRO A 110 -2.54 -3.01 -6.27
N GLY A 111 -3.58 -3.47 -5.57
CA GLY A 111 -3.64 -4.76 -4.88
C GLY A 111 -2.80 -4.85 -3.60
N PHE A 112 -1.97 -3.85 -3.30
CA PHE A 112 -1.12 -3.88 -2.12
C PHE A 112 -1.95 -3.73 -0.85
N GLN A 113 -1.63 -4.57 0.14
CA GLN A 113 -2.36 -4.69 1.38
C GLN A 113 -1.46 -4.38 2.58
N THR A 114 -1.93 -3.57 3.53
CA THR A 114 -1.16 -3.22 4.74
C THR A 114 -2.02 -3.15 6.00
N ARG A 115 -1.38 -3.39 7.15
CA ARG A 115 -1.94 -3.29 8.52
C ARG A 115 -1.46 -2.05 9.27
N GLY A 116 -0.57 -1.28 8.66
CA GLY A 116 0.13 -0.21 9.35
C GLY A 116 1.15 0.48 8.48
N TYR A 117 1.82 1.45 9.07
CA TYR A 117 2.89 2.20 8.45
C TYR A 117 3.91 2.62 9.49
N THR A 118 5.11 2.97 9.03
CA THR A 118 6.16 3.47 9.90
C THR A 118 5.96 4.97 10.12
N THR A 119 6.07 5.43 11.37
CA THR A 119 5.99 6.83 11.78
C THR A 119 7.13 7.18 12.74
N GLY A 120 7.22 8.43 13.17
CA GLY A 120 8.22 8.90 14.13
C GLY A 120 9.46 9.50 13.46
N LYS A 121 10.53 9.65 14.25
CA LYS A 121 11.80 10.23 13.79
C LYS A 121 12.76 9.11 13.37
N LYS A 122 13.75 9.43 12.55
CA LYS A 122 14.74 8.46 12.05
C LYS A 122 15.39 7.59 13.14
N ASP A 123 15.64 8.16 14.31
CA ASP A 123 16.27 7.45 15.45
C ASP A 123 15.26 6.83 16.43
N ASP A 124 13.96 7.01 16.20
CA ASP A 124 12.84 6.49 17.00
C ASP A 124 11.64 6.19 16.09
N LEU A 125 11.86 5.26 15.15
CA LEU A 125 10.81 4.80 14.23
C LEU A 125 9.85 3.88 14.99
N LYS A 126 8.56 4.10 14.80
CA LYS A 126 7.47 3.34 15.42
C LYS A 126 6.55 2.79 14.35
N THR A 127 6.05 1.58 14.57
CA THR A 127 4.96 1.03 13.76
C THR A 127 3.65 1.61 14.27
N GLN A 128 2.93 2.32 13.41
CA GLN A 128 1.54 2.71 13.63
C GLN A 128 0.65 1.66 12.98
N LEU A 129 -0.09 0.90 13.79
CA LEU A 129 -1.11 -0.01 13.28
C LEU A 129 -2.36 0.76 12.86
N ILE A 130 -3.15 0.14 11.99
CA ILE A 130 -4.42 0.67 11.52
C ILE A 130 -5.54 0.13 12.41
N TYR A 131 -6.20 1.04 13.12
CA TYR A 131 -7.26 0.69 14.05
C TYR A 131 -8.20 1.87 14.35
N VAL A 132 -9.35 1.54 14.93
CA VAL A 132 -10.30 2.49 15.52
C VAL A 132 -10.61 2.08 16.95
N GLU A 133 -10.71 3.07 17.84
CA GLU A 133 -11.22 2.85 19.20
C GLU A 133 -12.49 3.65 19.46
N CYS A 134 -13.48 2.97 20.04
CA CYS A 134 -14.78 3.52 20.39
C CYS A 134 -14.93 3.52 21.91
N LYS A 135 -14.83 4.70 22.52
CA LYS A 135 -14.81 4.85 23.98
C LYS A 135 -16.11 4.35 24.63
N GLY A 136 -15.98 3.42 25.58
CA GLY A 136 -17.12 2.83 26.31
C GLY A 136 -18.15 2.11 25.45
N ALA A 137 -17.85 1.86 24.17
CA ALA A 137 -18.73 1.14 23.27
C ALA A 137 -18.51 -0.38 23.39
N ILE A 138 -19.51 -1.14 22.95
CA ILE A 138 -19.44 -2.60 22.81
C ILE A 138 -19.95 -2.90 21.41
N ALA A 139 -19.23 -3.74 20.66
CA ALA A 139 -19.70 -4.26 19.38
C ALA A 139 -20.56 -5.50 19.64
N ASP A 140 -21.87 -5.38 19.40
CA ASP A 140 -22.77 -6.52 19.36
C ASP A 140 -22.74 -7.18 17.97
N ALA A 141 -23.20 -8.43 17.87
CA ALA A 141 -23.34 -9.10 16.58
C ALA A 141 -24.19 -8.26 15.61
N GLY A 142 -23.74 -8.16 14.35
CA GLY A 142 -24.32 -7.33 13.30
C GLY A 142 -23.88 -5.87 13.32
N SER A 143 -22.94 -5.49 14.19
CA SER A 143 -22.39 -4.12 14.22
C SER A 143 -21.55 -3.81 12.98
N ARG A 144 -21.59 -2.56 12.55
CA ARG A 144 -20.83 -2.03 11.42
C ARG A 144 -20.02 -0.82 11.82
N LEU A 145 -18.86 -0.64 11.20
CA LEU A 145 -18.02 0.54 11.36
C LEU A 145 -17.89 1.26 10.01
N SER A 146 -18.19 2.55 10.00
CA SER A 146 -18.04 3.42 8.82
C SER A 146 -16.93 4.44 9.06
N ILE A 147 -16.03 4.59 8.09
CA ILE A 147 -14.88 5.50 8.17
C ILE A 147 -14.79 6.30 6.88
N GLU A 148 -14.99 7.61 6.96
CA GLU A 148 -14.77 8.48 5.81
C GLU A 148 -13.27 8.68 5.59
N TYR A 149 -12.84 8.61 4.32
CA TYR A 149 -11.46 8.76 3.93
C TYR A 149 -11.30 9.67 2.72
N ALA A 150 -10.09 10.22 2.58
CA ALA A 150 -9.61 10.79 1.33
C ALA A 150 -8.48 9.90 0.77
N SER A 151 -8.53 9.65 -0.52
CA SER A 151 -7.47 9.01 -1.29
C SER A 151 -6.93 9.94 -2.35
N PHE A 152 -5.65 9.78 -2.66
CA PHE A 152 -4.95 10.59 -3.65
C PHE A 152 -4.31 9.65 -4.66
N GLY A 153 -4.84 9.65 -5.88
CA GLY A 153 -4.34 8.84 -6.99
C GLY A 153 -3.13 9.48 -7.68
N GLY A 154 -2.47 8.71 -8.53
CA GLY A 154 -1.36 9.18 -9.38
C GLY A 154 -0.02 8.53 -9.06
N ILE A 155 0.93 8.79 -9.95
CA ILE A 155 2.26 8.17 -9.95
C ILE A 155 3.03 8.38 -8.64
N LEU A 156 3.99 7.50 -8.37
CA LEU A 156 4.77 7.48 -7.13
C LEU A 156 5.39 8.87 -6.81
N ASP A 157 5.97 9.51 -7.82
CA ASP A 157 6.68 10.80 -7.74
C ASP A 157 5.85 11.98 -8.26
N ASP A 158 4.55 12.01 -7.97
CA ASP A 158 3.68 13.12 -8.36
C ASP A 158 4.12 14.46 -7.72
N TYR A 159 4.32 15.48 -8.55
CA TYR A 159 4.70 16.84 -8.16
C TYR A 159 3.54 17.65 -7.54
N ASP A 160 2.29 17.23 -7.75
CA ASP A 160 1.11 17.79 -7.08
C ASP A 160 0.28 16.67 -6.41
N PRO A 161 0.81 16.10 -5.30
CA PRO A 161 0.26 14.88 -4.73
C PRO A 161 -1.15 15.02 -4.16
N GLU A 162 -1.68 16.24 -4.03
CA GLU A 162 -3.04 16.49 -3.55
C GLU A 162 -4.04 16.80 -4.69
N ALA A 163 -3.59 16.95 -5.95
CA ALA A 163 -4.45 17.29 -7.09
C ALA A 163 -5.55 16.26 -7.34
N ASN A 164 -5.24 14.97 -7.17
CA ASN A 164 -6.12 13.85 -7.50
C ASN A 164 -6.88 13.33 -6.27
N LYS A 165 -7.38 14.25 -5.43
CA LYS A 165 -8.15 13.89 -4.24
C LYS A 165 -9.52 13.32 -4.61
N THR A 166 -9.82 12.14 -4.07
CA THR A 166 -11.14 11.52 -4.08
C THR A 166 -11.55 11.18 -2.65
N GLU A 167 -12.83 11.26 -2.32
CA GLU A 167 -13.35 10.88 -1.01
C GLU A 167 -14.18 9.60 -1.13
N GLY A 168 -14.22 8.82 -0.05
CA GLY A 168 -14.98 7.58 0.03
C GLY A 168 -15.29 7.20 1.47
N VAL A 169 -15.98 6.07 1.63
CA VAL A 169 -16.34 5.52 2.93
C VAL A 169 -15.92 4.05 2.96
N LEU A 170 -15.12 3.68 3.96
CA LEU A 170 -14.90 2.28 4.29
C LEU A 170 -16.07 1.81 5.15
N GLU A 171 -16.78 0.78 4.70
CA GLU A 171 -17.80 0.10 5.48
C GLU A 171 -17.30 -1.28 5.89
N LEU A 172 -17.23 -1.51 7.19
CA LEU A 172 -16.66 -2.71 7.80
C LEU A 172 -17.75 -3.47 8.56
N ASN A 173 -17.92 -4.76 8.24
CA ASN A 173 -18.74 -5.67 9.04
C ASN A 173 -17.89 -6.26 10.19
N LEU A 174 -18.28 -6.01 11.44
CA LEU A 174 -17.50 -6.45 12.60
C LEU A 174 -17.66 -7.95 12.90
N ASP A 175 -18.62 -8.62 12.27
CA ASP A 175 -18.78 -10.08 12.37
C ASP A 175 -17.82 -10.83 11.42
N GLU A 176 -17.30 -10.15 10.40
CA GLU A 176 -16.44 -10.74 9.36
C GLU A 176 -14.96 -10.56 9.69
N VAL A 177 -14.53 -11.16 10.80
CA VAL A 177 -13.14 -11.10 11.25
C VAL A 177 -12.28 -12.12 10.50
N VAL A 178 -11.30 -11.63 9.73
CA VAL A 178 -10.37 -12.48 8.98
C VAL A 178 -9.07 -12.65 9.78
N THR A 179 -8.83 -13.88 10.23
CA THR A 179 -7.70 -14.21 11.14
C THR A 179 -6.49 -14.80 10.43
N ASP A 180 -6.64 -15.23 9.17
CA ASP A 180 -5.65 -15.96 8.39
C ASP A 180 -5.21 -15.23 7.11
N LEU A 181 -5.32 -13.89 7.10
CA LEU A 181 -4.83 -13.06 6.00
C LEU A 181 -3.36 -13.38 5.68
N GLN A 182 -3.14 -13.86 4.46
CA GLN A 182 -1.82 -14.07 3.89
C GLN A 182 -1.25 -12.73 3.40
N TYR A 183 0.03 -12.46 3.69
CA TYR A 183 0.74 -11.31 3.14
C TYR A 183 1.98 -11.78 2.39
N PRO A 184 2.31 -11.17 1.23
CA PRO A 184 1.49 -10.24 0.45
C PRO A 184 0.39 -10.97 -0.36
N ILE A 185 -0.80 -10.36 -0.51
CA ILE A 185 -1.80 -10.83 -1.49
C ILE A 185 -1.44 -10.22 -2.85
N ALA A 186 -0.50 -10.84 -3.57
CA ALA A 186 -0.31 -10.52 -4.98
C ALA A 186 -1.40 -11.23 -5.78
N VAL A 187 -2.47 -10.51 -6.12
CA VAL A 187 -3.39 -11.00 -7.16
C VAL A 187 -2.67 -10.80 -8.49
N PRO A 188 -2.58 -11.81 -9.37
CA PRO A 188 -2.06 -11.62 -10.71
C PRO A 188 -2.86 -10.51 -11.40
N VAL A 189 -2.18 -9.41 -11.72
CA VAL A 189 -2.77 -8.35 -12.55
C VAL A 189 -2.55 -8.77 -14.00
N GLU A 190 -3.63 -8.96 -14.73
CA GLU A 190 -3.57 -9.25 -16.16
C GLU A 190 -2.80 -8.14 -16.87
N GLY A 191 -1.77 -8.50 -17.65
CA GLY A 191 -0.90 -7.54 -18.34
C GLY A 191 0.25 -6.96 -17.50
N LEU A 192 0.37 -7.25 -16.20
CA LEU A 192 1.53 -6.82 -15.40
C LEU A 192 2.78 -7.64 -15.71
N ILE A 193 2.62 -8.94 -15.93
CA ILE A 193 3.71 -9.83 -16.37
C ILE A 193 3.68 -9.87 -17.89
N GLN A 194 4.66 -9.22 -18.50
CA GLN A 194 4.84 -9.17 -19.95
C GLN A 194 5.90 -10.19 -20.38
N ASP A 195 5.75 -10.72 -21.60
CA ASP A 195 6.78 -11.56 -22.19
C ASP A 195 8.08 -10.77 -22.45
N THR A 196 9.21 -11.46 -22.45
CA THR A 196 10.48 -10.87 -22.88
C THR A 196 10.35 -10.31 -24.30
N GLY A 197 10.89 -9.13 -24.55
CA GLY A 197 10.85 -8.44 -25.84
C GLY A 197 9.68 -7.47 -25.99
N VAL A 198 8.71 -7.46 -25.07
CA VAL A 198 7.69 -6.41 -25.02
C VAL A 198 8.35 -5.07 -24.68
N SER A 199 8.01 -4.05 -25.47
CA SER A 199 8.51 -2.70 -25.28
C SER A 199 7.77 -2.00 -24.15
N ILE A 200 8.54 -1.51 -23.19
CA ILE A 200 8.11 -0.68 -22.09
C ILE A 200 8.59 0.74 -22.41
N THR A 201 7.66 1.66 -22.61
CA THR A 201 8.01 3.08 -22.63
C THR A 201 8.40 3.48 -21.20
N ALA A 202 9.38 4.34 -21.07
CA ALA A 202 9.90 4.87 -19.83
C ALA A 202 10.08 6.38 -20.00
N LEU A 203 10.40 7.05 -18.89
CA LEU A 203 10.52 8.50 -18.82
C LEU A 203 11.28 9.09 -20.03
N SER A 204 10.72 10.17 -20.59
CA SER A 204 11.23 10.85 -21.80
C SER A 204 11.16 10.00 -23.08
N ASP A 205 10.08 9.23 -23.24
CA ASP A 205 9.83 8.34 -24.39
C ASP A 205 10.91 7.26 -24.59
N ASN A 206 11.70 6.96 -23.56
CA ASN A 206 12.73 5.96 -23.63
C ASN A 206 12.09 4.57 -23.75
N VAL A 207 12.43 3.78 -24.75
CA VAL A 207 11.88 2.43 -24.91
C VAL A 207 12.87 1.42 -24.35
N VAL A 208 12.46 0.67 -23.32
CA VAL A 208 13.23 -0.44 -22.77
C VAL A 208 12.56 -1.77 -23.06
N ASN A 209 13.36 -2.76 -23.47
CA ASN A 209 12.91 -4.12 -23.73
C ASN A 209 13.71 -5.09 -22.88
N LEU A 210 13.04 -5.93 -22.09
CA LEU A 210 13.70 -7.05 -21.41
C LEU A 210 13.96 -8.16 -22.43
N LEU A 211 15.20 -8.37 -22.83
CA LEU A 211 15.56 -9.36 -23.85
C LEU A 211 15.69 -10.78 -23.28
N ASP A 212 16.16 -10.90 -22.04
CA ASP A 212 16.46 -12.20 -21.45
C ASP A 212 16.45 -12.16 -19.92
N VAL A 213 16.04 -13.28 -19.30
CA VAL A 213 16.01 -13.50 -17.85
C VAL A 213 16.70 -14.83 -17.56
N GLN A 214 17.82 -14.78 -16.86
CA GLN A 214 18.56 -15.98 -16.45
C GLN A 214 18.56 -16.11 -14.93
N ARG A 215 18.11 -17.25 -14.43
CA ARG A 215 18.33 -17.63 -13.03
C ARG A 215 19.74 -18.19 -12.88
N THR A 216 20.57 -17.55 -12.07
CA THR A 216 21.91 -18.01 -11.73
C THR A 216 21.93 -18.63 -10.34
N ASP A 217 23.07 -19.22 -9.97
CA ASP A 217 23.25 -19.80 -8.62
C ASP A 217 23.18 -18.74 -7.50
N THR A 218 23.31 -17.45 -7.84
CA THR A 218 23.32 -16.33 -6.87
C THR A 218 22.16 -15.34 -7.03
N GLY A 219 21.28 -15.52 -8.01
CA GLY A 219 20.15 -14.61 -8.21
C GLY A 219 19.52 -14.66 -9.60
N PHE A 220 19.04 -13.51 -10.07
CA PHE A 220 18.52 -13.32 -11.41
C PHE A 220 19.39 -12.31 -12.16
N GLN A 221 19.68 -12.61 -13.42
CA GLN A 221 20.34 -11.73 -14.35
C GLN A 221 19.36 -11.35 -15.45
N PHE A 222 19.26 -10.06 -15.72
CA PHE A 222 18.35 -9.49 -16.71
C PHE A 222 19.16 -8.81 -17.81
N THR A 223 18.82 -9.08 -19.07
CA THR A 223 19.42 -8.38 -20.21
C THR A 223 18.41 -7.39 -20.75
N TRP A 224 18.72 -6.10 -20.69
CA TRP A 224 17.84 -5.04 -21.16
C TRP A 224 18.41 -4.37 -22.41
N GLN A 225 17.53 -4.02 -23.35
CA GLN A 225 17.81 -3.10 -24.44
C GLN A 225 17.15 -1.77 -24.14
N ASN A 226 17.82 -0.67 -24.46
CA ASN A 226 17.32 0.69 -24.26
C ASN A 226 17.43 1.47 -25.58
N PHE A 227 16.38 2.18 -25.95
CA PHE A 227 16.33 3.10 -27.07
C PHE A 227 15.78 4.45 -26.59
N ASN A 228 16.60 5.50 -26.64
CA ASN A 228 16.15 6.86 -26.34
C ASN A 228 15.86 7.64 -27.65
N PRO A 229 14.59 7.95 -27.97
CA PRO A 229 14.25 8.75 -29.14
C PRO A 229 14.57 10.25 -28.96
N THR A 230 14.77 10.73 -27.73
CA THR A 230 15.10 12.14 -27.50
C THR A 230 16.54 12.44 -27.95
N LYS A 231 16.64 13.28 -28.98
CA LYS A 231 17.91 13.88 -29.43
C LYS A 231 18.34 14.97 -28.45
N PHE A 232 18.89 14.60 -27.30
CA PHE A 232 19.80 15.48 -26.58
C PHE A 232 21.21 14.86 -26.67
N PRO A 233 22.17 15.50 -27.37
CA PRO A 233 23.56 15.07 -27.36
C PRO A 233 24.19 15.19 -25.97
#